data_AF-A0A1I0NIP1-F1
#
_entry.id   AF-A0A1I0NIP1-F1
#
_cell.length_a   1.000
_cell.length_b   1.000
_cell.length_c   1.000
_cell.angle_alpha   90.00
_cell.angle_beta   90.00
_cell.angle_gamma   90.00
#
_symmetry.space_group_name_H-M   'P 1'
#
loop_
_entity.id
_entity.type
_entity.pdbx_description
1 polymer ?
#
loop_
_entity_poly.entity_id
_entity_poly.type
_entity_poly.pdbx_seq_one_letter_code
_entity_poly.pdbx_strand_id
1 'polypeptide(L)'
;MKYICQCCGEEKEDWPAIAFSAPSPYFHLTEEELEHSELTSDTCIINYPDHTNYFIRVVLVQEVDDSCQDLEYGVWVSLSEKSFNNYIENYDDKNFEGGCFGWLSNYIPDYEFDEAIPTDVFIDNKIGRPFIYPHESCEHPFVKDFYSGISKEEAEKRIGVVLNGS
;
A
#
# COMPACT_ATOMS: atom_id res chain seq x y z
N MET A 1 -7.38 -19.56 8.28
CA MET A 1 -6.52 -20.48 7.49
C MET A 1 -5.17 -20.52 8.17
N LYS A 2 -4.51 -21.67 8.33
CA LYS A 2 -3.20 -21.69 9.00
C LYS A 2 -2.08 -21.48 7.98
N TYR A 3 -1.23 -20.48 8.19
CA TYR A 3 -0.07 -20.22 7.34
C TYR A 3 1.16 -19.86 8.19
N ILE A 4 2.36 -20.07 7.65
CA ILE A 4 3.62 -19.65 8.26
C ILE A 4 3.98 -18.27 7.73
N CYS A 5 4.06 -17.28 8.60
CA CYS A 5 4.41 -15.92 8.22
C CYS A 5 5.87 -15.83 7.77
N GLN A 6 6.13 -15.39 6.54
CA GLN A 6 7.51 -15.27 6.04
C GLN A 6 8.33 -14.17 6.74
N CYS A 7 7.67 -13.21 7.39
CA CYS A 7 8.35 -12.14 8.14
C CYS A 7 8.91 -12.62 9.49
N CYS A 8 8.18 -13.48 10.22
CA CYS A 8 8.55 -13.89 11.58
C CYS A 8 8.71 -15.40 11.79
N GLY A 9 8.29 -16.24 10.83
CA GLY A 9 8.34 -17.70 10.92
C GLY A 9 7.26 -18.35 11.79
N GLU A 10 6.32 -17.57 12.34
CA GLU A 10 5.26 -18.09 13.21
C GLU A 10 4.02 -18.56 12.41
N GLU A 11 3.30 -19.55 12.96
CA GLU A 11 1.99 -19.95 12.47
C GLU A 11 0.92 -18.93 12.89
N LYS A 12 0.13 -18.46 11.93
CA LYS A 12 -0.99 -17.52 12.13
C LYS A 12 -2.30 -18.14 11.64
N GLU A 13 -3.41 -17.80 12.29
CA GLU A 13 -4.75 -18.30 11.93
C GLU A 13 -5.57 -17.28 11.11
N ASP A 14 -5.24 -15.99 11.23
CA ASP A 14 -5.80 -14.89 10.45
C ASP A 14 -5.21 -14.85 9.04
N TRP A 15 -5.86 -14.15 8.12
CA TRP A 15 -5.30 -13.96 6.79
C TRP A 15 -4.00 -13.14 6.82
N PRO A 16 -2.99 -13.49 6.01
CA PRO A 16 -1.83 -12.63 5.82
C PRO A 16 -2.26 -11.31 5.18
N ALA A 17 -1.64 -10.22 5.62
CA ALA A 17 -1.64 -9.00 4.83
C ALA A 17 -0.88 -9.23 3.51
N ILE A 18 -1.44 -8.75 2.40
CA ILE A 18 -0.77 -8.73 1.10
C ILE A 18 0.17 -7.52 1.07
N ALA A 19 1.46 -7.78 1.22
CA ALA A 19 2.46 -6.73 1.44
C ALA A 19 3.40 -6.58 0.24
N PHE A 20 3.44 -5.38 -0.35
CA PHE A 20 4.38 -5.02 -1.42
C PHE A 20 5.68 -4.50 -0.81
N SER A 21 6.83 -4.95 -1.34
CA SER A 21 8.15 -4.59 -0.81
C SER A 21 8.61 -3.18 -1.23
N ALA A 22 8.09 -2.65 -2.32
CA ALA A 22 8.40 -1.33 -2.86
C ALA A 22 7.23 -0.79 -3.72
N PRO A 23 7.19 0.51 -4.07
CA PRO A 23 6.26 1.01 -5.09
C PRO A 23 6.62 0.45 -6.48
N SER A 24 5.63 0.26 -7.36
CA SER A 24 5.82 -0.31 -8.70
C SER A 24 6.93 0.35 -9.54
N PRO A 25 7.10 1.68 -9.55
CA PRO A 25 8.21 2.32 -10.28
C PRO A 25 9.60 1.84 -9.85
N TYR A 26 9.78 1.44 -8.59
CA TYR A 26 11.08 1.04 -8.06
C TYR A 26 11.66 -0.20 -8.78
N PHE A 27 10.80 -1.14 -9.19
CA PHE A 27 11.24 -2.36 -9.89
C PHE A 27 11.62 -2.12 -11.36
N HIS A 28 11.39 -0.92 -11.88
CA HIS A 28 11.67 -0.55 -13.27
C HIS A 28 12.85 0.42 -13.39
N LEU A 29 13.51 0.73 -12.28
CA LEU A 29 14.68 1.62 -12.26
C LEU A 29 15.89 0.95 -12.90
N THR A 30 16.67 1.76 -13.61
CA THR A 30 18.02 1.41 -14.06
C THR A 30 18.99 1.30 -12.87
N GLU A 31 20.16 0.69 -13.09
CA GLU A 31 21.21 0.62 -12.05
C GLU A 31 21.63 2.01 -11.56
N GLU A 32 21.74 2.99 -12.48
CA GLU A 32 22.05 4.38 -12.14
C GLU A 32 20.94 4.99 -11.27
N GLU A 33 19.66 4.89 -11.67
CA GLU A 33 18.56 5.43 -10.87
C GLU A 33 18.44 4.75 -9.49
N LEU A 34 18.78 3.46 -9.37
CA LEU A 34 18.83 2.75 -8.09
C LEU A 34 19.90 3.30 -7.16
N GLU A 35 21.09 3.66 -7.66
CA GLU A 35 22.15 4.30 -6.86
C GLU A 35 21.71 5.65 -6.29
N HIS A 36 20.77 6.30 -6.94
CA HIS A 36 20.18 7.58 -6.53
C HIS A 36 18.85 7.44 -5.80
N SER A 37 18.42 6.22 -5.47
CA SER A 37 17.16 5.94 -4.78
C SER A 37 17.38 5.40 -3.37
N GLU A 38 16.46 5.76 -2.47
CA GLU A 38 16.46 5.28 -1.09
C GLU A 38 15.17 4.50 -0.84
N LEU A 39 15.28 3.25 -0.38
CA LEU A 39 14.15 2.40 0.01
C LEU A 39 14.35 1.91 1.44
N THR A 40 13.39 2.19 2.30
CA THR A 40 13.31 1.69 3.68
C THR A 40 12.08 0.80 3.84
N SER A 41 11.80 0.35 5.08
CA SER A 41 10.58 -0.41 5.38
C SER A 41 9.28 0.39 5.18
N ASP A 42 9.35 1.73 5.23
CA ASP A 42 8.19 2.61 5.32
C ASP A 42 8.24 3.82 4.38
N THR A 43 9.39 4.10 3.76
CA THR A 43 9.59 5.24 2.85
C THR A 43 10.37 4.81 1.62
N CYS A 44 10.10 5.47 0.49
CA CYS A 44 10.89 5.34 -0.72
C CYS A 44 11.04 6.69 -1.39
N ILE A 45 12.25 7.04 -1.78
CA ILE A 45 12.59 8.26 -2.50
C ILE A 45 13.31 7.84 -3.78
N ILE A 46 12.78 8.22 -4.93
CA ILE A 46 13.39 7.95 -6.23
C ILE A 46 13.79 9.29 -6.84
N ASN A 47 15.09 9.51 -7.03
CA ASN A 47 15.60 10.74 -7.63
C ASN A 47 15.89 10.52 -9.12
N TYR A 48 15.11 11.19 -9.97
CA TYR A 48 15.37 11.30 -11.40
C TYR A 48 16.16 12.60 -11.69
N PRO A 49 16.77 12.73 -12.89
CA PRO A 49 17.51 13.94 -13.24
C PRO A 49 16.71 15.25 -13.18
N ASP A 50 15.40 15.19 -13.39
CA ASP A 50 14.50 16.35 -13.49
C ASP A 50 13.49 16.48 -12.35
N HIS A 51 13.24 15.40 -11.58
CA HIS A 51 12.28 15.40 -10.49
C HIS A 51 12.58 14.31 -9.44
N THR A 52 11.98 14.44 -8.26
CA THR A 52 12.04 13.41 -7.20
C THR A 52 10.63 12.92 -6.90
N ASN A 53 10.47 11.60 -6.84
CA ASN A 53 9.23 10.97 -6.40
C ASN A 53 9.36 10.47 -4.97
N TYR A 54 8.34 10.77 -4.16
CA TYR A 54 8.28 10.44 -2.75
C TYR A 54 7.14 9.46 -2.50
N PHE A 55 7.42 8.39 -1.78
CA PHE A 55 6.44 7.36 -1.46
C PHE A 55 6.52 6.99 0.01
N ILE A 56 5.36 6.66 0.57
CA ILE A 56 5.25 6.07 1.90
C ILE A 56 4.48 4.77 1.84
N ARG A 57 4.79 3.87 2.76
CA ARG A 57 4.07 2.62 2.93
C ARG A 57 2.85 2.82 3.82
N VAL A 58 1.72 2.30 3.38
CA VAL A 58 0.40 2.52 3.98
C VAL A 58 -0.40 1.23 4.00
N VAL A 59 -1.48 1.24 4.79
CA VAL A 59 -2.42 0.14 4.91
C VAL A 59 -3.69 0.46 4.11
N LEU A 60 -4.12 -0.48 3.28
CA LEU A 60 -5.44 -0.48 2.68
C LEU A 60 -6.20 -1.69 3.22
N VAL A 61 -7.41 -1.49 3.71
CA VAL A 61 -8.26 -2.57 4.24
C VAL A 61 -9.38 -2.80 3.25
N GLN A 62 -9.43 -4.00 2.67
CA GLN A 62 -10.48 -4.42 1.76
C GLN A 62 -11.54 -5.20 2.55
N GLU A 63 -12.74 -4.65 2.61
CA GLU A 63 -13.88 -5.28 3.29
C GLU A 63 -14.25 -6.61 2.62
N VAL A 64 -14.59 -7.61 3.44
CA VAL A 64 -15.05 -8.93 3.00
C VAL A 64 -16.41 -9.27 3.59
N ASP A 65 -17.46 -9.11 2.77
CA ASP A 65 -18.86 -9.02 3.22
C ASP A 65 -19.40 -10.28 3.91
N ASP A 66 -18.89 -11.45 3.53
CA ASP A 66 -19.33 -12.76 4.03
C ASP A 66 -18.31 -13.40 4.98
N SER A 67 -17.43 -12.57 5.57
CA SER A 67 -16.41 -12.96 6.55
C SER A 67 -16.42 -12.04 7.77
N CYS A 68 -15.80 -12.48 8.86
CA CYS A 68 -15.51 -11.61 10.03
C CYS A 68 -14.07 -11.06 9.99
N GLN A 69 -13.33 -11.34 8.91
CA GLN A 69 -11.96 -10.88 8.67
C GLN A 69 -11.95 -10.07 7.38
N ASP A 70 -11.26 -8.94 7.40
CA ASP A 70 -10.97 -8.14 6.21
C ASP A 70 -9.60 -8.49 5.64
N LEU A 71 -9.39 -8.16 4.36
CA LEU A 71 -8.11 -8.36 3.70
C LEU A 71 -7.26 -7.09 3.78
N GLU A 72 -6.17 -7.15 4.54
CA GLU A 72 -5.22 -6.05 4.63
C GLU A 72 -4.19 -6.08 3.50
N TYR A 73 -3.87 -4.89 2.99
CA TYR A 73 -2.78 -4.69 2.05
C TYR A 73 -1.76 -3.70 2.63
N GLY A 74 -0.47 -4.05 2.52
CA GLY A 74 0.64 -3.12 2.74
C GLY A 74 1.10 -2.56 1.40
N VAL A 75 0.48 -1.47 0.95
CA VAL A 75 0.77 -0.81 -0.34
C VAL A 75 1.60 0.47 -0.16
N TRP A 76 1.93 1.09 -1.27
CA TRP A 76 2.68 2.34 -1.36
C TRP A 76 1.84 3.41 -2.05
N VAL A 77 1.92 4.63 -1.55
CA VAL A 77 1.32 5.82 -2.17
C VAL A 77 2.38 6.86 -2.48
N SER A 78 2.27 7.51 -3.64
CA SER A 78 3.08 8.66 -3.97
C SER A 78 2.50 9.91 -3.34
N LEU A 79 3.37 10.77 -2.84
CA LEU A 79 3.03 12.02 -2.19
C LEU A 79 3.72 13.20 -2.87
N SER A 80 3.14 14.39 -2.72
CA SER A 80 3.90 15.62 -2.95
C SER A 80 5.07 15.72 -1.97
N GLU A 81 6.16 16.38 -2.37
CA GLU A 81 7.30 16.66 -1.49
C GLU A 81 6.86 17.28 -0.15
N LYS A 82 5.93 18.25 -0.22
CA LYS A 82 5.39 18.91 0.98
C LYS A 82 4.70 17.91 1.92
N SER A 83 3.86 17.03 1.39
CA SER A 83 3.15 16.02 2.18
C SER A 83 4.11 15.00 2.77
N PHE A 84 5.11 14.58 1.99
CA PHE A 84 6.14 13.66 2.44
C PHE A 84 6.98 14.26 3.57
N ASN A 85 7.47 15.50 3.41
CA ASN A 85 8.25 16.18 4.45
C ASN A 85 7.42 16.36 5.74
N ASN A 86 6.14 16.74 5.62
CA ASN A 86 5.26 16.81 6.79
C ASN A 86 5.09 15.45 7.50
N TYR A 87 5.03 14.34 6.74
CA TYR A 87 4.99 13.00 7.33
C TYR A 87 6.30 12.66 8.06
N ILE A 88 7.46 12.90 7.43
CA ILE A 88 8.77 12.62 8.03
C ILE A 88 9.02 13.46 9.28
N GLU A 89 8.74 14.77 9.23
CA GLU A 89 8.93 15.70 10.36
C GLU A 89 8.12 15.30 11.59
N ASN A 90 6.98 14.63 11.39
CA ASN A 90 6.09 14.20 12.46
C ASN A 90 6.16 12.69 12.75
N TYR A 91 7.02 11.92 12.07
CA TYR A 91 7.05 10.45 12.14
C TYR A 91 7.19 9.91 13.59
N ASP A 92 8.03 10.56 14.39
CA ASP A 92 8.28 10.16 15.78
C ASP A 92 7.29 10.78 16.79
N ASP A 93 6.44 11.73 16.37
CA ASP A 93 5.39 12.30 17.23
C ASP A 93 4.20 11.34 17.29
N LYS A 94 4.12 10.61 18.41
CA LYS A 94 3.03 9.65 18.68
C LYS A 94 1.65 10.27 18.79
N ASN A 95 1.52 11.59 18.91
CA ASN A 95 0.22 12.26 18.96
C ASN A 95 -0.16 12.93 17.64
N PHE A 96 0.72 12.87 16.63
CA PHE A 96 0.43 13.46 15.34
C PHE A 96 -0.69 12.70 14.63
N GLU A 97 -1.70 13.47 14.24
CA GLU A 97 -2.80 13.06 13.39
C GLU A 97 -2.84 14.01 12.20
N GLY A 98 -3.09 13.48 11.01
CA GLY A 98 -3.09 14.29 9.80
C GLY A 98 -3.68 13.55 8.61
N GLY A 99 -3.70 14.23 7.48
CA GLY A 99 -4.08 13.62 6.24
C GLY A 99 -3.56 14.39 5.05
N CYS A 100 -3.44 13.70 3.93
CA CYS A 100 -3.02 14.29 2.67
C CYS A 100 -3.54 13.48 1.50
N PHE A 101 -3.44 14.07 0.31
CA PHE A 101 -3.72 13.38 -0.94
C PHE A 101 -2.50 12.56 -1.41
N GLY A 102 -2.74 11.41 -2.02
CA GLY A 102 -1.72 10.60 -2.68
C GLY A 102 -2.25 9.74 -3.81
N TRP A 103 -1.35 9.08 -4.55
CA TRP A 103 -1.72 8.16 -5.63
C TRP A 103 -1.26 6.74 -5.31
N LEU A 104 -2.15 5.76 -5.44
CA LEU A 104 -1.80 4.34 -5.31
C LEU A 104 -0.68 3.99 -6.29
N SER A 105 0.40 3.44 -5.77
CA SER A 105 1.65 3.21 -6.51
C SER A 105 2.01 1.74 -6.60
N ASN A 106 1.07 0.82 -6.40
CA ASN A 106 1.26 -0.62 -6.61
C ASN A 106 0.28 -1.17 -7.66
N TYR A 107 0.75 -2.14 -8.44
CA TYR A 107 -0.11 -2.97 -9.28
C TYR A 107 -0.68 -4.10 -8.43
N ILE A 108 -1.99 -4.13 -8.31
CA ILE A 108 -2.70 -5.22 -7.61
C ILE A 108 -3.02 -6.29 -8.65
N PRO A 109 -2.66 -7.57 -8.40
CA PRO A 109 -2.96 -8.66 -9.34
C PRO A 109 -4.43 -8.70 -9.75
N ASP A 110 -4.68 -9.15 -10.98
CA ASP A 110 -6.00 -9.24 -11.62
C ASP A 110 -6.69 -7.88 -11.92
N TYR A 111 -6.01 -6.75 -11.70
CA TYR A 111 -6.47 -5.43 -12.15
C TYR A 111 -5.53 -4.81 -13.18
N GLU A 112 -6.12 -4.14 -14.17
CA GLU A 112 -5.42 -3.31 -15.14
C GLU A 112 -5.53 -1.85 -14.71
N PHE A 113 -4.39 -1.16 -14.64
CA PHE A 113 -4.31 0.23 -14.23
C PHE A 113 -3.94 1.09 -15.44
N ASP A 114 -4.96 1.63 -16.11
CA ASP A 114 -4.77 2.61 -17.20
C ASP A 114 -4.29 3.97 -16.66
N GLU A 115 -4.75 4.33 -15.46
CA GLU A 115 -4.41 5.56 -14.74
C GLU A 115 -4.15 5.26 -13.27
N ALA A 116 -3.41 6.15 -12.60
CA ALA A 116 -3.14 6.04 -11.18
C ALA A 116 -4.43 6.31 -10.37
N ILE A 117 -4.68 5.51 -9.33
CA ILE A 117 -5.85 5.67 -8.47
C ILE A 117 -5.57 6.76 -7.42
N PRO A 118 -6.34 7.85 -7.39
CA PRO A 118 -6.22 8.88 -6.35
C PRO A 118 -6.74 8.36 -5.00
N THR A 119 -6.11 8.78 -3.92
CA THR A 119 -6.38 8.30 -2.56
C THR A 119 -6.31 9.43 -1.54
N ASP A 120 -7.11 9.32 -0.48
CA ASP A 120 -6.92 10.06 0.75
C ASP A 120 -6.08 9.23 1.72
N VAL A 121 -5.00 9.83 2.23
CA VAL A 121 -4.09 9.24 3.21
C VAL A 121 -4.43 9.79 4.59
N PHE A 122 -4.66 8.90 5.55
CA PHE A 122 -4.98 9.22 6.93
C PHE A 122 -3.84 8.75 7.84
N ILE A 123 -3.23 9.69 8.53
CA ILE A 123 -2.08 9.46 9.42
C ILE A 123 -2.59 9.54 10.85
N ASP A 124 -2.40 8.46 11.61
CA ASP A 124 -2.53 8.44 13.06
C ASP A 124 -1.36 7.61 13.62
N ASN A 125 -0.36 8.31 14.14
CA ASN A 125 0.87 7.69 14.65
C ASN A 125 0.66 6.86 15.93
N LYS A 126 -0.53 6.90 16.55
CA LYS A 126 -0.90 6.00 17.65
C LYS A 126 -1.26 4.61 17.16
N ILE A 127 -1.79 4.50 15.94
CA ILE A 127 -2.25 3.24 15.35
C ILE A 127 -1.09 2.54 14.62
N GLY A 128 -0.28 3.30 13.88
CA GLY A 128 0.87 2.77 13.17
C GLY A 128 1.03 3.38 11.78
N ARG A 129 1.17 2.54 10.76
CA ARG A 129 1.25 3.01 9.37
C ARG A 129 -0.04 3.74 8.98
N PRO A 130 0.05 4.78 8.13
CA PRO A 130 -1.13 5.49 7.66
C PRO A 130 -2.08 4.56 6.89
N PHE A 131 -3.37 4.87 6.93
CA PHE A 131 -4.39 4.21 6.11
C PHE A 131 -4.66 4.99 4.83
N ILE A 132 -5.14 4.30 3.80
CA ILE A 132 -5.60 4.96 2.58
C ILE A 132 -7.01 4.54 2.19
N TYR A 133 -7.70 5.47 1.55
CA TYR A 133 -9.03 5.27 0.98
C TYR A 133 -8.99 5.78 -0.46
N PRO A 134 -9.11 4.90 -1.47
CA PRO A 134 -9.26 5.31 -2.87
C PRO A 134 -10.44 6.27 -3.04
N HIS A 135 -10.33 7.27 -3.91
CA HIS A 135 -11.44 8.18 -4.17
C HIS A 135 -12.55 7.46 -4.93
N GLU A 136 -13.76 7.42 -4.36
CA GLU A 136 -14.95 6.77 -4.95
C GLU A 136 -15.29 7.25 -6.36
N SER A 137 -14.93 8.48 -6.72
CA SER A 137 -15.13 9.03 -8.07
C SER A 137 -14.22 8.43 -9.14
N CYS A 138 -13.22 7.63 -8.77
CA CYS A 138 -12.33 6.95 -9.71
C CYS A 138 -13.01 5.68 -10.25
N GLU A 139 -13.36 5.69 -11.53
CA GLU A 139 -14.01 4.57 -12.21
C GLU A 139 -13.02 3.42 -12.49
N HIS A 140 -12.72 2.64 -11.46
CA HIS A 140 -11.80 1.51 -11.56
C HIS A 140 -12.36 0.28 -10.82
N PRO A 141 -12.24 -0.95 -11.36
CA PRO A 141 -12.79 -2.15 -10.73
C PRO A 141 -12.30 -2.37 -9.29
N PHE A 142 -11.02 -2.12 -9.01
CA PHE A 142 -10.48 -2.16 -7.64
C PHE A 142 -11.17 -1.17 -6.68
N VAL A 143 -11.50 0.04 -7.15
CA VAL A 143 -12.23 1.03 -6.32
C VAL A 143 -13.64 0.56 -6.06
N LYS A 144 -14.29 -0.06 -7.06
CA LYS A 144 -15.63 -0.64 -6.90
C LYS A 144 -15.61 -1.73 -5.84
N ASP A 145 -14.68 -2.67 -5.94
CA ASP A 145 -14.49 -3.75 -4.96
C ASP A 145 -14.18 -3.20 -3.56
N PHE A 146 -13.35 -2.15 -3.46
CA PHE A 146 -13.03 -1.51 -2.18
C PHE A 146 -14.30 -1.02 -1.46
N TYR A 147 -15.23 -0.39 -2.18
CA TYR A 147 -16.45 0.17 -1.59
C TYR A 147 -17.64 -0.79 -1.53
N SER A 148 -17.71 -1.78 -2.42
CA SER A 148 -18.77 -2.78 -2.40
C SER A 148 -18.49 -3.97 -1.50
N GLY A 149 -17.24 -4.12 -1.07
CA GLY A 149 -16.73 -5.35 -0.49
C GLY A 149 -16.47 -6.43 -1.54
N ILE A 150 -15.74 -7.46 -1.13
CA ILE A 150 -15.49 -8.67 -1.91
C ILE A 150 -15.96 -9.91 -1.15
N SER A 151 -16.13 -11.03 -1.86
CA SER A 151 -16.40 -12.30 -1.19
C SER A 151 -15.14 -12.89 -0.56
N LYS A 152 -15.34 -13.75 0.44
CA LYS A 152 -14.30 -14.55 1.06
C LYS A 152 -13.52 -15.38 0.05
N GLU A 153 -14.22 -15.96 -0.92
CA GLU A 153 -13.60 -16.74 -2.00
C GLU A 153 -12.62 -15.87 -2.82
N GLU A 154 -13.02 -14.64 -3.15
CA GLU A 154 -12.17 -13.70 -3.87
C GLU A 154 -10.98 -13.25 -3.00
N ALA A 155 -11.19 -12.99 -1.71
CA ALA A 155 -10.10 -12.67 -0.79
C ALA A 155 -9.08 -13.82 -0.70
N GLU A 156 -9.53 -15.07 -0.51
CA GLU A 156 -8.67 -16.26 -0.45
C GLU A 156 -7.95 -16.51 -1.78
N LYS A 157 -8.60 -16.23 -2.92
CA LYS A 157 -7.96 -16.26 -4.24
C LYS A 157 -6.81 -15.25 -4.34
N ARG A 158 -7.03 -13.99 -3.94
CA ARG A 158 -5.99 -12.94 -3.95
C ARG A 158 -4.81 -13.29 -3.04
N ILE A 159 -5.08 -13.80 -1.85
CA ILE A 159 -4.05 -14.32 -0.94
C ILE A 159 -3.26 -15.45 -1.61
N GLY A 160 -3.96 -16.38 -2.27
CA GLY A 160 -3.35 -17.50 -2.97
C GLY A 160 -2.41 -17.10 -4.11
N VAL A 161 -2.75 -16.05 -4.87
CA VAL A 161 -1.87 -15.50 -5.94
C VAL A 161 -0.54 -15.03 -5.36
N VAL A 162 -0.57 -14.34 -4.23
CA VAL A 162 0.64 -13.78 -3.59
C VAL A 162 1.49 -14.87 -2.94
N LEU A 163 0.86 -15.84 -2.27
CA LEU A 163 1.59 -16.93 -1.59
C LEU A 163 2.20 -17.94 -2.57
N ASN A 164 1.58 -18.15 -3.73
CA ASN A 164 2.03 -19.16 -4.71
C ASN A 164 2.81 -18.56 -5.90
N GLY A 165 2.87 -17.24 -6.01
CA GLY A 165 3.56 -16.50 -7.08
C GLY A 165 5.03 -16.19 -6.82
N SER A 166 5.70 -16.90 -5.88
CA SER A 166 7.13 -16.76 -5.56
C SER A 166 8.00 -17.79 -6.28
#